data_AF-A0A875RZ45-F1
#
_entry.id   AF-A0A875RZ45-F1
#
_cell.length_a   1.000
_cell.length_b   1.000
_cell.length_c   1.000
_cell.angle_alpha   90.00
_cell.angle_beta   90.00
_cell.angle_gamma   90.00
#
_symmetry.space_group_name_H-M   'P 1'
#
loop_
_entity.id
_entity.type
_entity.pdbx_description
1 polymer ?
#
loop_
_entity_poly.entity_id
_entity_poly.type
_entity_poly.pdbx_seq_one_letter_code
_entity_poly.pdbx_strand_id
1 'polypeptide(L)'
;MVYSSENVTRSASDDSLHSSGVKIDGEKLSSKSGILEPVIRFLKKEPELSLLCGGIAGALSRTSVSPIERVKVLYQIQGSTKSYTRGTLSTVFQIWKEEGYKGLFRGNGINCIRIFPYSAIQYSVYMQLKDWIGRKNGGQFGDSSISVADKLFAGSIAGLVSVLVTYPMDLVKTRLSIQTAKSLKNLNEDLLPSKPILGMWGSLKDIYKNEGRFRALYRGIIPTSLGVAPYVALNFTIYESMKDAVGIDYRDNPVLILTFGALSGGIAQTIVYPFDILRRRFQVATLQGGKMGFQYTSIWHAITSIVAKEGYLGLYKGWQANLWKIMPSMAVQWASYDLIKKFIVGM
;
A
#
# COMPACT_ATOMS: atom_id res chain seq x y z
N MET A 1 30.65 22.99 31.76
CA MET A 1 31.13 24.13 30.94
C MET A 1 30.16 24.24 29.77
N VAL A 2 29.11 25.05 29.87
CA VAL A 2 29.08 26.52 29.86
C VAL A 2 29.55 27.07 28.51
N TYR A 3 28.60 27.49 27.68
CA TYR A 3 28.62 28.80 27.03
C TYR A 3 27.17 29.30 26.84
N SER A 4 26.89 30.48 27.41
CA SER A 4 25.77 31.38 27.06
C SER A 4 26.09 32.04 25.69
N SER A 5 25.30 32.88 25.03
CA SER A 5 24.00 33.56 25.17
C SER A 5 23.63 34.01 23.71
N GLU A 6 22.46 34.53 23.32
CA GLU A 6 21.75 35.74 23.79
C GLU A 6 20.30 35.77 23.28
N ASN A 7 19.43 36.48 24.01
CA ASN A 7 18.10 36.89 23.55
C ASN A 7 18.20 38.26 22.86
N VAL A 8 17.44 38.48 21.78
CA VAL A 8 17.06 39.84 21.36
C VAL A 8 15.55 39.92 21.17
N THR A 9 14.88 40.46 22.19
CA THR A 9 13.50 40.96 22.10
C THR A 9 13.49 42.41 21.64
N ARG A 10 12.62 42.77 20.69
CA ARG A 10 12.19 44.17 20.49
C ARG A 10 10.66 44.24 20.41
N SER A 11 10.13 45.31 20.98
CA SER A 11 8.72 45.51 21.32
C SER A 11 7.89 46.17 20.20
N ALA A 12 6.58 46.23 20.43
CA ALA A 12 5.55 46.77 19.54
C ALA A 12 5.38 48.31 19.65
N SER A 13 4.25 48.79 19.08
CA SER A 13 3.76 50.19 18.96
C SER A 13 4.34 50.94 17.74
N ASP A 14 3.61 51.64 16.87
CA ASP A 14 2.15 51.85 16.62
C ASP A 14 1.94 51.96 15.07
N ASP A 15 0.79 52.19 14.43
CA ASP A 15 -0.59 52.58 14.81
C ASP A 15 -1.61 51.95 13.79
N SER A 16 -2.80 52.52 13.68
CA SER A 16 -3.98 52.16 12.89
C SER A 16 -4.10 52.88 11.54
N LEU A 17 -4.87 52.30 10.60
CA LEU A 17 -5.89 53.04 9.81
C LEU A 17 -6.82 52.13 8.98
N HIS A 18 -8.11 52.45 9.07
CA HIS A 18 -9.28 52.07 8.25
C HIS A 18 -9.75 50.62 8.06
N SER A 19 -10.88 50.37 8.74
CA SER A 19 -11.88 49.35 8.46
C SER A 19 -12.67 49.58 7.15
N SER A 20 -12.92 48.51 6.42
CA SER A 20 -14.13 48.28 5.60
C SER A 20 -14.23 46.77 5.36
N GLY A 21 -15.28 46.05 5.74
CA GLY A 21 -16.61 46.49 6.15
C GLY A 21 -17.67 45.45 5.77
N VAL A 22 -17.31 44.16 5.68
CA VAL A 22 -18.22 43.07 5.33
C VAL A 22 -18.38 42.16 6.54
N LYS A 23 -19.41 42.45 7.36
CA LYS A 23 -19.84 41.53 8.41
C LYS A 23 -20.52 40.32 7.75
N ILE A 24 -19.82 39.20 7.67
CA ILE A 24 -20.42 37.90 7.38
C ILE A 24 -20.67 37.21 8.72
N ASP A 25 -21.90 36.71 8.93
CA ASP A 25 -22.44 36.31 10.23
C ASP A 25 -21.58 35.26 10.98
N GLY A 26 -20.87 35.72 12.01
CA GLY A 26 -20.02 34.86 12.85
C GLY A 26 -20.78 33.87 13.73
N GLU A 27 -22.08 34.05 13.95
CA GLU A 27 -22.87 33.23 14.88
C GLU A 27 -23.10 31.79 14.39
N LYS A 28 -23.06 31.53 13.08
CA LYS A 28 -23.24 30.16 12.53
C LYS A 28 -22.00 29.27 12.58
N LEU A 29 -20.82 29.82 12.91
CA LEU A 29 -19.61 28.99 13.18
C LEU A 29 -19.44 28.66 14.67
N SER A 30 -19.86 29.55 15.58
CA SER A 30 -19.67 29.36 17.04
C SER A 30 -20.35 28.10 17.59
N SER A 31 -21.52 27.73 17.06
CA SER A 31 -22.24 26.52 17.50
C SER A 31 -21.52 25.19 17.15
N LYS A 32 -20.61 25.17 16.16
CA LYS A 32 -19.92 23.94 15.74
C LYS A 32 -18.60 23.68 16.48
N SER A 33 -17.98 24.70 17.07
CA SER A 33 -16.67 24.55 17.73
C SER A 33 -16.76 23.63 18.94
N GLY A 34 -17.75 23.77 19.82
CA GLY A 34 -17.85 23.01 21.08
C GLY A 34 -17.85 21.48 20.95
N ILE A 35 -18.31 20.92 19.82
CA ILE A 35 -18.30 19.47 19.55
C ILE A 35 -16.98 19.04 18.87
N LEU A 36 -16.38 19.91 18.07
CA LEU A 36 -15.12 19.65 17.35
C LEU A 36 -13.88 19.85 18.23
N GLU A 37 -13.92 20.77 19.19
CA GLU A 37 -12.85 21.09 20.13
C GLU A 37 -12.25 19.84 20.84
N PRO A 38 -13.05 18.95 21.49
CA PRO A 38 -12.50 17.74 22.12
C PRO A 38 -11.95 16.73 21.08
N VAL A 39 -12.53 16.68 19.88
CA VAL A 39 -12.07 15.79 18.79
C VAL A 39 -10.72 16.28 18.25
N ILE A 40 -10.56 17.59 18.03
CA ILE A 40 -9.30 18.20 17.59
C ILE A 40 -8.21 17.99 18.65
N ARG A 41 -8.51 18.21 19.94
CA ARG A 41 -7.56 17.94 21.04
C ARG A 41 -7.16 16.46 21.13
N PHE A 42 -8.10 15.54 20.94
CA PHE A 42 -7.79 14.11 20.87
C PHE A 42 -6.91 13.77 19.66
N LEU A 43 -7.22 14.32 18.49
CA LEU A 43 -6.46 14.11 17.25
C LEU A 43 -5.09 14.78 17.24
N LYS A 44 -4.82 15.79 18.07
CA LYS A 44 -3.50 16.44 18.20
C LYS A 44 -2.46 15.63 18.98
N LYS A 45 -2.85 14.52 19.62
CA LYS A 45 -1.88 13.59 20.22
C LYS A 45 -1.04 12.93 19.13
N GLU A 46 0.28 12.89 19.31
CA GLU A 46 1.21 12.43 18.27
C GLU A 46 0.88 11.05 17.62
N PRO A 47 0.56 9.96 18.36
CA PRO A 47 0.28 8.68 17.70
C PRO A 47 -1.08 8.66 16.97
N GLU A 48 -2.13 9.24 17.54
CA GLU A 48 -3.44 9.38 16.89
C GLU A 48 -3.36 10.28 15.64
N LEU A 49 -2.62 11.40 15.73
CA LEU A 49 -2.35 12.32 14.62
C LEU A 49 -1.63 11.60 13.48
N SER A 50 -0.52 10.93 13.78
CA SER A 50 0.26 10.19 12.79
C SER A 50 -0.53 9.07 12.12
N LEU A 51 -1.40 8.38 12.87
CA LEU A 51 -2.29 7.36 12.31
C LEU A 51 -3.33 7.96 11.36
N LEU A 52 -3.95 9.10 11.72
CA LEU A 52 -4.93 9.77 10.86
C LEU A 52 -4.28 10.35 9.60
N CYS A 53 -3.19 11.12 9.76
CA CYS A 53 -2.42 11.68 8.65
C CYS A 53 -1.93 10.58 7.71
N GLY A 54 -1.35 9.51 8.26
CA GLY A 54 -0.89 8.34 7.49
C GLY A 54 -2.03 7.59 6.79
N GLY A 55 -3.19 7.49 7.43
CA GLY A 55 -4.40 6.89 6.86
C GLY A 55 -4.93 7.65 5.63
N ILE A 56 -5.13 8.96 5.77
CA ILE A 56 -5.64 9.83 4.69
C ILE A 56 -4.59 9.95 3.57
N ALA A 57 -3.33 10.22 3.91
CA ALA A 57 -2.23 10.31 2.94
C ALA A 57 -2.05 9.00 2.15
N GLY A 58 -2.16 7.86 2.84
CA GLY A 58 -2.18 6.55 2.21
C GLY A 58 -3.37 6.38 1.25
N ALA A 59 -4.58 6.83 1.64
CA ALA A 59 -5.76 6.72 0.79
C ALA A 59 -5.66 7.59 -0.48
N LEU A 60 -5.13 8.81 -0.36
CA LEU A 60 -4.82 9.69 -1.49
C LEU A 60 -3.78 9.06 -2.42
N SER A 61 -2.68 8.53 -1.86
CA SER A 61 -1.64 7.80 -2.60
C SER A 61 -2.17 6.57 -3.35
N ARG A 62 -3.02 5.74 -2.73
CA ARG A 62 -3.63 4.58 -3.42
C ARG A 62 -4.57 5.01 -4.53
N THR A 63 -5.28 6.12 -4.34
CA THR A 63 -6.23 6.66 -5.33
C THR A 63 -5.49 7.23 -6.54
N SER A 64 -4.46 8.06 -6.36
CA SER A 64 -3.71 8.66 -7.47
C SER A 64 -3.10 7.61 -8.40
N VAL A 65 -2.59 6.50 -7.84
CA VAL A 65 -1.96 5.42 -8.63
C VAL A 65 -2.90 4.27 -8.99
N SER A 66 -4.20 4.36 -8.65
CA SER A 66 -5.19 3.30 -8.92
C SER A 66 -5.25 2.87 -10.40
N PRO A 67 -5.20 3.78 -11.41
CA PRO A 67 -5.18 3.37 -12.81
C PRO A 67 -4.01 2.44 -13.15
N ILE A 68 -2.82 2.71 -12.62
CA ILE A 68 -1.61 1.93 -12.87
C ILE A 68 -1.63 0.61 -12.08
N GLU A 69 -2.10 0.63 -10.82
CA GLU A 69 -2.34 -0.60 -10.03
C GLU A 69 -3.33 -1.54 -10.73
N ARG A 70 -4.39 -1.00 -11.36
CA ARG A 70 -5.33 -1.79 -12.17
C ARG A 70 -4.63 -2.45 -13.36
N VAL A 71 -3.84 -1.70 -14.12
CA VAL A 71 -3.06 -2.26 -15.25
C VAL A 71 -2.09 -3.34 -14.77
N LYS A 72 -1.39 -3.13 -13.64
CA LYS A 72 -0.54 -4.17 -13.02
C LYS A 72 -1.36 -5.45 -12.80
N VAL A 73 -2.49 -5.37 -12.08
CA VAL A 73 -3.29 -6.56 -11.76
C VAL A 73 -3.77 -7.28 -13.02
N LEU A 74 -4.27 -6.55 -14.02
CA LEU A 74 -4.72 -7.12 -15.30
C LEU A 74 -3.58 -7.79 -16.08
N TYR A 75 -2.37 -7.24 -16.05
CA TYR A 75 -1.20 -7.89 -16.64
C TYR A 75 -0.80 -9.16 -15.88
N GLN A 76 -0.84 -9.15 -14.54
CA GLN A 76 -0.47 -10.32 -13.72
C GLN A 76 -1.41 -11.53 -13.93
N ILE A 77 -2.66 -11.27 -14.36
CA ILE A 77 -3.73 -12.28 -14.53
C ILE A 77 -4.15 -12.54 -15.99
N GLN A 78 -3.53 -11.91 -17.01
CA GLN A 78 -3.67 -12.39 -18.39
C GLN A 78 -2.78 -13.62 -18.61
N GLY A 79 -3.37 -14.72 -19.07
CA GLY A 79 -2.68 -15.98 -19.40
C GLY A 79 -1.91 -15.90 -20.73
N SER A 80 -1.82 -17.00 -21.46
CA SER A 80 -1.15 -17.02 -22.78
C SER A 80 -1.79 -16.03 -23.78
N THR A 81 -3.12 -15.88 -23.76
CA THR A 81 -3.83 -14.86 -24.54
C THR A 81 -3.66 -13.47 -23.94
N LYS A 82 -3.11 -12.54 -24.72
CA LYS A 82 -2.79 -11.17 -24.28
C LYS A 82 -3.88 -10.18 -24.72
N SER A 83 -4.92 -9.97 -23.91
CA SER A 83 -5.88 -8.88 -24.15
C SER A 83 -5.28 -7.48 -24.01
N TYR A 84 -4.14 -7.35 -23.32
CA TYR A 84 -3.46 -6.09 -23.09
C TYR A 84 -1.98 -6.18 -23.50
N THR A 85 -1.67 -5.61 -24.67
CA THR A 85 -0.34 -5.69 -25.32
C THR A 85 0.32 -4.34 -25.56
N ARG A 86 -0.45 -3.24 -25.67
CA ARG A 86 0.01 -1.93 -26.17
C ARG A 86 0.69 -1.04 -25.11
N GLY A 87 1.24 -1.63 -24.05
CA GLY A 87 1.91 -0.90 -22.97
C GLY A 87 0.96 -0.23 -21.97
N THR A 88 1.53 0.25 -20.86
CA THR A 88 0.78 0.68 -19.66
C THR A 88 -0.24 1.79 -19.95
N LEU A 89 0.18 2.86 -20.63
CA LEU A 89 -0.69 4.01 -20.92
C LEU A 89 -1.82 3.64 -21.89
N SER A 90 -1.52 2.91 -22.98
CA SER A 90 -2.57 2.44 -23.90
C SER A 90 -3.59 1.55 -23.20
N THR A 91 -3.15 0.73 -22.23
CA THR A 91 -4.06 -0.09 -21.42
C THR A 91 -4.94 0.76 -20.49
N VAL A 92 -4.43 1.86 -19.91
CA VAL A 92 -5.27 2.83 -19.16
C VAL A 92 -6.36 3.41 -20.07
N PHE A 93 -6.01 3.86 -21.28
CA PHE A 93 -6.98 4.39 -22.24
C PHE A 93 -7.98 3.34 -22.74
N GLN A 94 -7.54 2.09 -22.93
CA GLN A 94 -8.41 0.96 -23.27
C GLN A 94 -9.44 0.71 -22.16
N ILE A 95 -9.02 0.63 -20.89
CA ILE A 95 -9.93 0.46 -19.75
C ILE A 95 -10.91 1.65 -19.66
N TRP A 96 -10.44 2.88 -19.87
CA TRP A 96 -11.32 4.05 -19.91
C TRP A 96 -12.40 3.89 -20.99
N LYS A 97 -12.02 3.50 -22.22
CA LYS A 97 -12.97 3.34 -23.33
C LYS A 97 -13.97 2.21 -23.10
N GLU A 98 -13.56 1.11 -22.48
CA GLU A 98 -14.41 -0.08 -22.28
C GLU A 98 -15.28 -0.02 -21.01
N GLU A 99 -14.75 0.50 -19.90
CA GLU A 99 -15.38 0.49 -18.57
C GLU A 99 -15.70 1.88 -18.00
N GLY A 100 -15.28 2.95 -18.68
CA GLY A 100 -15.37 4.33 -18.19
C GLY A 100 -14.40 4.62 -17.04
N TYR A 101 -14.41 5.85 -16.54
CA TYR A 101 -13.54 6.27 -15.43
C TYR A 101 -13.70 5.38 -14.19
N LYS A 102 -14.94 4.92 -13.88
CA LYS A 102 -15.21 4.01 -12.76
C LYS A 102 -14.48 2.67 -12.89
N GLY A 103 -14.10 2.24 -14.10
CA GLY A 103 -13.25 1.08 -14.34
C GLY A 103 -11.89 1.22 -13.67
N LEU A 104 -11.20 2.35 -13.91
CA LEU A 104 -9.85 2.64 -13.40
C LEU A 104 -9.71 2.57 -11.87
N PHE A 105 -10.82 2.75 -11.14
CA PHE A 105 -10.86 2.77 -9.67
C PHE A 105 -11.53 1.54 -9.03
N ARG A 106 -11.89 0.49 -9.79
CA ARG A 106 -12.48 -0.73 -9.19
C ARG A 106 -11.49 -1.41 -8.23
N GLY A 107 -11.98 -1.71 -7.03
CA GLY A 107 -11.16 -2.24 -5.93
C GLY A 107 -10.43 -1.17 -5.11
N ASN A 108 -10.36 0.10 -5.56
CA ASN A 108 -9.66 1.15 -4.82
C ASN A 108 -10.33 1.50 -3.48
N GLY A 109 -11.67 1.43 -3.38
CA GLY A 109 -12.34 1.59 -2.09
C GLY A 109 -11.84 0.60 -1.03
N ILE A 110 -11.57 -0.65 -1.41
CA ILE A 110 -11.00 -1.65 -0.51
C ILE A 110 -9.53 -1.35 -0.19
N ASN A 111 -8.74 -0.86 -1.16
CA ASN A 111 -7.37 -0.37 -0.88
C ASN A 111 -7.39 0.64 0.27
N CYS A 112 -8.26 1.65 0.20
CA CYS A 112 -8.31 2.74 1.18
C CYS A 112 -8.82 2.22 2.55
N ILE A 113 -9.92 1.46 2.59
CA ILE A 113 -10.46 0.89 3.83
C ILE A 113 -9.43 -0.01 4.53
N ARG A 114 -8.63 -0.77 3.78
CA ARG A 114 -7.61 -1.69 4.32
C ARG A 114 -6.47 -0.99 5.06
N ILE A 115 -6.22 0.30 4.82
CA ILE A 115 -5.08 1.02 5.42
C ILE A 115 -5.18 1.03 6.95
N PHE A 116 -6.35 1.41 7.48
CA PHE A 116 -6.56 1.51 8.93
C PHE A 116 -6.34 0.20 9.70
N PRO A 117 -7.01 -0.94 9.39
CA PRO A 117 -6.78 -2.19 10.11
C PRO A 117 -5.36 -2.72 9.88
N TYR A 118 -4.78 -2.56 8.68
CA TYR A 118 -3.41 -2.97 8.40
C TYR A 118 -2.40 -2.24 9.29
N SER A 119 -2.49 -0.91 9.35
CA SER A 119 -1.60 -0.06 10.15
C SER A 119 -1.80 -0.25 11.65
N ALA A 120 -3.06 -0.37 12.12
CA ALA A 120 -3.36 -0.58 13.53
C ALA A 120 -2.77 -1.90 14.06
N ILE A 121 -2.94 -3.00 13.31
CA ILE A 121 -2.36 -4.31 13.65
C ILE A 121 -0.82 -4.25 13.56
N GLN A 122 -0.28 -3.57 12.53
CA GLN A 122 1.17 -3.52 12.33
C GLN A 122 1.84 -2.76 13.48
N TYR A 123 1.28 -1.62 13.87
CA TYR A 123 1.76 -0.84 15.00
C TYR A 123 1.63 -1.62 16.32
N SER A 124 0.47 -2.24 16.57
CA SER A 124 0.23 -3.01 17.80
C SER A 124 1.21 -4.18 17.96
N VAL A 125 1.43 -4.97 16.90
CA VAL A 125 2.37 -6.11 16.93
C VAL A 125 3.81 -5.62 17.01
N TYR A 126 4.17 -4.55 16.28
CA TYR A 126 5.52 -3.97 16.33
C TYR A 126 5.87 -3.46 17.73
N MET A 127 4.94 -2.75 18.40
CA MET A 127 5.16 -2.24 19.76
C MET A 127 5.31 -3.37 20.79
N GLN A 128 4.47 -4.41 20.70
CA GLN A 128 4.59 -5.60 21.57
C GLN A 128 5.91 -6.33 21.37
N LEU A 129 6.35 -6.52 20.13
CA LEU A 129 7.64 -7.16 19.83
C LEU A 129 8.83 -6.29 20.25
N LYS A 130 8.77 -4.97 20.04
CA LYS A 130 9.82 -4.03 20.50
C LYS A 130 9.98 -4.08 22.02
N ASP A 131 8.88 -4.03 22.76
CA ASP A 131 8.89 -4.12 24.24
C ASP A 131 9.41 -5.49 24.71
N TRP A 132 8.94 -6.59 24.11
CA TRP A 132 9.42 -7.94 24.43
C TRP A 132 10.94 -8.11 24.20
N ILE A 133 11.47 -7.62 23.07
CA ILE A 133 12.92 -7.65 22.79
C ILE A 133 13.67 -6.73 23.76
N GLY A 134 13.19 -5.51 24.00
CA GLY A 134 13.82 -4.55 24.91
C GLY A 134 13.99 -5.11 26.34
N ARG A 135 12.92 -5.71 26.89
CA ARG A 135 12.96 -6.38 28.20
C ARG A 135 13.94 -7.57 28.21
N LYS A 136 13.98 -8.37 27.14
CA LYS A 136 14.90 -9.52 27.02
C LYS A 136 16.37 -9.07 27.00
N ASN A 137 16.65 -7.89 26.43
CA ASN A 137 17.98 -7.31 26.37
C ASN A 137 18.38 -6.54 27.65
N GLY A 138 17.57 -6.62 28.73
CA GLY A 138 17.86 -5.97 30.01
C GLY A 138 17.45 -4.49 30.09
N GLY A 139 16.81 -3.94 29.06
CA GLY A 139 16.28 -2.58 29.08
C GLY A 139 15.06 -2.43 30.00
N GLN A 140 14.93 -1.27 30.64
CA GLN A 140 13.71 -0.93 31.39
C GLN A 140 12.53 -0.70 30.44
N PHE A 141 11.29 -0.73 30.98
CA PHE A 141 10.09 -0.49 30.19
C PHE A 141 10.14 0.92 29.55
N GLY A 142 10.16 0.98 28.22
CA GLY A 142 10.30 2.21 27.44
C GLY A 142 11.72 2.49 26.89
N ASP A 143 12.73 1.78 27.37
CA ASP A 143 14.09 1.89 26.83
C ASP A 143 14.10 1.51 25.34
N SER A 144 14.53 2.46 24.51
CA SER A 144 14.22 2.47 23.07
C SER A 144 15.40 2.10 22.17
N SER A 145 16.46 1.59 22.79
CA SER A 145 17.79 1.30 22.23
C SER A 145 17.94 -0.08 21.56
N ILE A 146 16.84 -0.69 21.07
CA ILE A 146 16.93 -1.95 20.31
C ILE A 146 17.67 -1.77 18.96
N SER A 147 18.36 -2.84 18.51
CA SER A 147 19.20 -2.84 17.31
C SER A 147 18.40 -2.57 16.03
N VAL A 148 19.09 -2.14 14.96
CA VAL A 148 18.49 -2.07 13.61
C VAL A 148 17.97 -3.45 13.18
N ALA A 149 18.71 -4.52 13.50
CA ALA A 149 18.28 -5.89 13.22
C ALA A 149 16.97 -6.25 13.97
N ASP A 150 16.85 -5.87 15.24
CA ASP A 150 15.64 -6.10 16.05
C ASP A 150 14.43 -5.33 15.50
N LYS A 151 14.65 -4.06 15.10
CA LYS A 151 13.61 -3.22 14.48
C LYS A 151 13.13 -3.82 13.15
N LEU A 152 14.04 -4.33 12.33
CA LEU A 152 13.72 -5.01 11.06
C LEU A 152 12.99 -6.33 11.31
N PHE A 153 13.40 -7.13 12.30
CA PHE A 153 12.75 -8.39 12.68
C PHE A 153 11.32 -8.15 13.20
N ALA A 154 11.17 -7.27 14.19
CA ALA A 154 9.87 -6.88 14.75
C ALA A 154 8.95 -6.28 13.67
N GLY A 155 9.48 -5.40 12.81
CA GLY A 155 8.74 -4.81 11.69
C GLY A 155 8.31 -5.84 10.64
N SER A 156 9.14 -6.85 10.37
CA SER A 156 8.84 -7.93 9.43
C SER A 156 7.74 -8.86 9.95
N ILE A 157 7.81 -9.29 11.22
CA ILE A 157 6.74 -10.09 11.84
C ILE A 157 5.44 -9.28 11.91
N ALA A 158 5.50 -8.02 12.35
CA ALA A 158 4.34 -7.15 12.39
C ALA A 158 3.69 -6.99 11.00
N GLY A 159 4.50 -6.80 9.96
CA GLY A 159 4.03 -6.76 8.57
C GLY A 159 3.36 -8.08 8.14
N LEU A 160 3.95 -9.23 8.44
CA LEU A 160 3.38 -10.55 8.12
C LEU A 160 2.07 -10.81 8.88
N VAL A 161 1.97 -10.46 10.16
CA VAL A 161 0.73 -10.60 10.94
C VAL A 161 -0.36 -9.68 10.40
N SER A 162 -0.06 -8.43 10.06
CA SER A 162 -1.01 -7.54 9.38
C SER A 162 -1.46 -8.05 8.01
N VAL A 163 -0.54 -8.61 7.21
CA VAL A 163 -0.88 -9.26 5.93
C VAL A 163 -1.79 -10.46 6.16
N LEU A 164 -1.55 -11.28 7.19
CA LEU A 164 -2.40 -12.43 7.52
C LEU A 164 -3.82 -11.98 7.91
N VAL A 165 -3.97 -11.08 8.88
CA VAL A 165 -5.30 -10.66 9.35
C VAL A 165 -6.07 -9.91 8.27
N THR A 166 -5.41 -9.06 7.47
CA THR A 166 -6.07 -8.31 6.38
C THR A 166 -6.15 -9.07 5.05
N TYR A 167 -5.65 -10.31 4.97
CA TYR A 167 -5.59 -11.08 3.71
C TYR A 167 -6.94 -11.24 2.99
N PRO A 168 -8.08 -11.48 3.67
CA PRO A 168 -9.38 -11.58 3.01
C PRO A 168 -9.74 -10.30 2.22
N MET A 169 -9.31 -9.13 2.68
CA MET A 169 -9.51 -7.86 1.97
C MET A 169 -8.67 -7.79 0.69
N ASP A 170 -7.42 -8.26 0.73
CA ASP A 170 -6.53 -8.33 -0.44
C ASP A 170 -7.05 -9.30 -1.51
N LEU A 171 -7.61 -10.43 -1.09
CA LEU A 171 -8.27 -11.38 -1.99
C LEU A 171 -9.48 -10.74 -2.69
N VAL A 172 -10.40 -10.15 -1.90
CA VAL A 172 -11.63 -9.55 -2.43
C VAL A 172 -11.31 -8.34 -3.33
N LYS A 173 -10.39 -7.45 -2.94
CA LYS A 173 -9.88 -6.36 -3.80
C LYS A 173 -9.49 -6.87 -5.18
N THR A 174 -8.63 -7.89 -5.22
CA THR A 174 -8.06 -8.44 -6.46
C THR A 174 -9.17 -8.96 -7.37
N ARG A 175 -10.12 -9.70 -6.82
CA ARG A 175 -11.28 -10.22 -7.56
C ARG A 175 -12.20 -9.12 -8.08
N LEU A 176 -12.49 -8.10 -7.28
CA LEU A 176 -13.33 -6.96 -7.72
C LEU A 176 -12.66 -6.12 -8.81
N SER A 177 -11.33 -6.01 -8.84
CA SER A 177 -10.64 -5.35 -9.96
C SER A 177 -10.75 -6.14 -11.28
N ILE A 178 -11.02 -7.45 -11.22
CA ILE A 178 -11.02 -8.34 -12.39
C ILE A 178 -12.43 -8.65 -12.90
N GLN A 179 -13.42 -8.86 -12.01
CA GLN A 179 -14.81 -9.18 -12.38
C GLN A 179 -15.49 -8.13 -13.29
N THR A 180 -14.95 -6.91 -13.36
CA THR A 180 -15.47 -5.85 -14.24
C THR A 180 -14.79 -5.79 -15.62
N ALA A 181 -13.60 -6.39 -15.78
CA ALA A 181 -12.75 -6.25 -16.96
C ALA A 181 -13.38 -6.87 -18.21
N LYS A 182 -14.00 -6.04 -19.06
CA LYS A 182 -14.76 -6.51 -20.24
C LYS A 182 -13.88 -7.21 -21.28
N SER A 183 -12.68 -6.69 -21.55
CA SER A 183 -11.69 -7.32 -22.44
C SER A 183 -11.12 -8.66 -21.95
N LEU A 184 -11.43 -9.10 -20.71
CA LEU A 184 -11.22 -10.47 -20.25
C LEU A 184 -12.50 -11.34 -20.33
N LYS A 185 -13.69 -10.73 -20.44
CA LYS A 185 -14.96 -11.44 -20.66
C LYS A 185 -15.09 -11.94 -22.10
N ASN A 186 -14.58 -11.16 -23.07
CA ASN A 186 -14.57 -11.54 -24.49
C ASN A 186 -13.66 -12.76 -24.81
N LEU A 187 -12.97 -13.34 -23.82
CA LEU A 187 -12.12 -14.53 -24.00
C LEU A 187 -12.87 -15.85 -23.85
N ASN A 188 -14.12 -15.84 -23.38
CA ASN A 188 -15.03 -16.98 -23.34
C ASN A 188 -16.46 -16.43 -23.23
N GLU A 189 -17.35 -16.67 -24.20
CA GLU A 189 -18.75 -16.22 -24.08
C GLU A 189 -19.48 -16.91 -22.90
N ASP A 190 -19.05 -18.13 -22.55
CA ASP A 190 -19.42 -18.86 -21.33
C ASP A 190 -18.90 -18.27 -19.99
N LEU A 191 -18.24 -17.11 -20.02
CA LEU A 191 -17.84 -16.32 -18.84
C LEU A 191 -18.78 -15.14 -18.54
N LEU A 192 -19.94 -15.07 -19.20
CA LEU A 192 -21.05 -14.22 -18.74
C LEU A 192 -21.23 -14.39 -17.22
N PRO A 193 -21.36 -13.28 -16.47
CA PRO A 193 -21.46 -13.32 -15.02
C PRO A 193 -22.79 -13.95 -14.60
N SER A 194 -22.79 -15.27 -14.40
CA SER A 194 -23.90 -16.04 -13.81
C SER A 194 -24.20 -15.61 -12.36
N LYS A 195 -23.32 -14.78 -11.77
CA LYS A 195 -23.51 -14.09 -10.50
C LYS A 195 -23.27 -12.58 -10.69
N PRO A 196 -24.09 -11.70 -10.06
CA PRO A 196 -23.92 -10.26 -10.15
C PRO A 196 -22.56 -9.79 -9.61
N ILE A 197 -22.12 -8.58 -9.99
CA ILE A 197 -20.92 -7.97 -9.42
C ILE A 197 -21.18 -7.65 -7.95
N LEU A 198 -20.66 -8.49 -7.06
CA LEU A 198 -20.88 -8.38 -5.62
C LEU A 198 -20.05 -7.22 -5.02
N GLY A 199 -20.59 -6.58 -3.98
CA GLY A 199 -19.80 -5.68 -3.13
C GLY A 199 -18.78 -6.46 -2.29
N MET A 200 -17.95 -5.76 -1.49
CA MET A 200 -16.94 -6.38 -0.62
C MET A 200 -17.52 -7.50 0.26
N TRP A 201 -18.62 -7.21 0.97
CA TRP A 201 -19.31 -8.18 1.83
C TRP A 201 -19.94 -9.34 1.06
N GLY A 202 -20.52 -9.06 -0.12
CA GLY A 202 -21.08 -10.09 -0.99
C GLY A 202 -20.00 -11.07 -1.46
N SER A 203 -18.88 -10.56 -1.96
CA SER A 203 -17.73 -11.37 -2.38
C SER A 203 -17.13 -12.18 -1.23
N LEU A 204 -17.01 -11.60 -0.04
CA LEU A 204 -16.54 -12.32 1.15
C LEU A 204 -17.47 -13.50 1.51
N LYS A 205 -18.78 -13.25 1.51
CA LYS A 205 -19.83 -14.26 1.79
C LYS A 205 -19.90 -15.34 0.71
N ASP A 206 -19.71 -14.98 -0.57
CA ASP A 206 -19.69 -15.90 -1.70
C ASP A 206 -18.47 -16.84 -1.64
N ILE A 207 -17.26 -16.30 -1.45
CA ILE A 207 -16.03 -17.10 -1.29
C ILE A 207 -16.16 -18.04 -0.09
N TYR A 208 -16.67 -17.53 1.04
CA TYR A 208 -16.84 -18.33 2.24
C TYR A 208 -17.83 -19.49 2.04
N LYS A 209 -19.00 -19.23 1.45
CA LYS A 209 -20.02 -20.27 1.28
C LYS A 209 -19.71 -21.24 0.14
N ASN A 210 -19.16 -20.75 -0.97
CA ASN A 210 -19.18 -21.46 -2.26
C ASN A 210 -17.79 -21.91 -2.78
N GLU A 211 -16.68 -21.45 -2.21
CA GLU A 211 -15.33 -21.73 -2.76
C GLU A 211 -14.37 -22.48 -1.81
N GLY A 212 -14.84 -22.84 -0.61
CA GLY A 212 -14.05 -23.57 0.38
C GLY A 212 -13.76 -22.82 1.68
N ARG A 213 -14.71 -21.99 2.16
CA ARG A 213 -14.69 -21.37 3.50
C ARG A 213 -13.39 -20.60 3.75
N PHE A 214 -12.78 -20.77 4.92
CA PHE A 214 -11.54 -20.08 5.30
C PHE A 214 -10.37 -20.37 4.35
N ARG A 215 -10.18 -21.62 3.89
CA ARG A 215 -9.05 -21.95 2.98
C ARG A 215 -9.10 -21.17 1.66
N ALA A 216 -10.30 -20.83 1.18
CA ALA A 216 -10.47 -19.99 0.00
C ALA A 216 -10.08 -18.52 0.26
N LEU A 217 -10.44 -17.98 1.43
CA LEU A 217 -10.12 -16.61 1.84
C LEU A 217 -8.61 -16.32 1.95
N TYR A 218 -7.80 -17.34 2.23
CA TYR A 218 -6.34 -17.23 2.36
C TYR A 218 -5.56 -17.73 1.12
N ARG A 219 -6.24 -17.96 -0.02
CA ARG A 219 -5.60 -18.50 -1.21
C ARG A 219 -4.57 -17.52 -1.80
N GLY A 220 -3.30 -17.93 -1.80
CA GLY A 220 -2.16 -17.11 -2.21
C GLY A 220 -1.36 -16.51 -1.04
N ILE A 221 -1.67 -16.83 0.22
CA ILE A 221 -0.91 -16.35 1.38
C ILE A 221 0.55 -16.81 1.32
N ILE A 222 0.82 -18.08 0.98
CA ILE A 222 2.18 -18.64 0.93
C ILE A 222 3.10 -17.86 -0.04
N PRO A 223 2.75 -17.66 -1.34
CA PRO A 223 3.56 -16.80 -2.21
C PRO A 223 3.57 -15.32 -1.77
N THR A 224 2.61 -14.85 -0.98
CA THR A 224 2.69 -13.49 -0.40
C THR A 224 3.79 -13.42 0.67
N SER A 225 3.84 -14.37 1.60
CA SER A 225 4.88 -14.44 2.64
C SER A 225 6.27 -14.63 2.04
N LEU A 226 6.40 -15.51 1.04
CA LEU A 226 7.65 -15.73 0.29
C LEU A 226 8.06 -14.56 -0.61
N GLY A 227 7.15 -13.65 -0.94
CA GLY A 227 7.50 -12.38 -1.58
C GLY A 227 7.99 -11.33 -0.57
N VAL A 228 7.30 -11.18 0.56
CA VAL A 228 7.54 -10.10 1.52
C VAL A 228 8.85 -10.26 2.29
N ALA A 229 9.12 -11.43 2.89
CA ALA A 229 10.30 -11.58 3.75
C ALA A 229 11.64 -11.46 2.96
N PRO A 230 11.82 -12.13 1.80
CA PRO A 230 13.01 -11.93 0.99
C PRO A 230 13.12 -10.53 0.40
N TYR A 231 12.01 -9.85 0.11
CA TYR A 231 12.04 -8.46 -0.37
C TYR A 231 12.68 -7.53 0.67
N VAL A 232 12.27 -7.62 1.94
CA VAL A 232 12.83 -6.79 3.01
C VAL A 232 14.33 -7.08 3.20
N ALA A 233 14.72 -8.36 3.23
CA ALA A 233 16.11 -8.77 3.38
C ALA A 233 16.98 -8.28 2.20
N LEU A 234 16.58 -8.57 0.96
CA LEU A 234 17.31 -8.14 -0.24
C LEU A 234 17.39 -6.61 -0.34
N ASN A 235 16.29 -5.90 -0.08
CA ASN A 235 16.27 -4.44 -0.12
C ASN A 235 17.27 -3.84 0.87
N PHE A 236 17.28 -4.34 2.11
CA PHE A 236 18.25 -3.88 3.12
C PHE A 236 19.69 -4.24 2.73
N THR A 237 19.97 -5.49 2.36
CA THR A 237 21.33 -5.91 1.97
C THR A 237 21.87 -5.10 0.80
N ILE A 238 21.08 -4.92 -0.27
CA ILE A 238 21.50 -4.13 -1.43
C ILE A 238 21.70 -2.66 -1.03
N TYR A 239 20.81 -2.10 -0.20
CA TYR A 239 20.92 -0.71 0.25
C TYR A 239 22.18 -0.45 1.09
N GLU A 240 22.54 -1.34 2.02
CA GLU A 240 23.80 -1.24 2.77
C GLU A 240 25.02 -1.44 1.84
N SER A 241 25.04 -2.47 0.99
CA SER A 241 26.14 -2.66 0.03
C SER A 241 26.35 -1.47 -0.92
N MET A 242 25.29 -0.76 -1.31
CA MET A 242 25.40 0.45 -2.14
C MET A 242 25.99 1.64 -1.38
N LYS A 243 25.72 1.77 -0.06
CA LYS A 243 26.36 2.80 0.78
C LYS A 243 27.84 2.50 0.97
N ASP A 244 28.16 1.26 1.35
CA ASP A 244 29.54 0.81 1.61
C ASP A 244 30.43 1.01 0.38
N ALA A 245 29.89 0.74 -0.82
CA ALA A 245 30.60 0.90 -2.09
C ALA A 245 30.91 2.37 -2.48
N VAL A 246 30.19 3.35 -1.95
CA VAL A 246 30.37 4.78 -2.31
C VAL A 246 31.37 5.50 -1.42
N GLY A 247 31.63 5.02 -0.19
CA GLY A 247 32.76 5.47 0.65
C GLY A 247 32.80 6.95 1.06
N ILE A 248 31.76 7.72 0.73
CA ILE A 248 31.58 9.14 1.05
C ILE A 248 30.50 9.25 2.12
N ASP A 249 30.53 10.30 2.95
CA ASP A 249 29.43 10.57 3.89
C ASP A 249 28.17 11.02 3.13
N TYR A 250 27.40 10.02 2.70
CA TYR A 250 26.18 10.16 1.92
C TYR A 250 25.02 10.76 2.72
N ARG A 251 25.17 10.94 4.04
CA ARG A 251 24.12 11.40 4.96
C ARG A 251 23.64 12.81 4.61
N ASP A 252 24.54 13.65 4.11
CA ASP A 252 24.25 15.02 3.70
C ASP A 252 23.74 15.15 2.24
N ASN A 253 23.59 14.03 1.53
CA ASN A 253 23.10 14.02 0.15
C ASN A 253 21.75 13.27 0.03
N PRO A 254 20.61 13.96 0.17
CA PRO A 254 19.28 13.38 0.02
C PRO A 254 19.07 12.68 -1.34
N VAL A 255 19.73 13.14 -2.40
CA VAL A 255 19.60 12.52 -3.74
C VAL A 255 20.22 11.12 -3.74
N LEU A 256 21.40 10.93 -3.13
CA LEU A 256 22.02 9.61 -3.01
C LEU A 256 21.19 8.65 -2.14
N ILE A 257 20.64 9.14 -1.02
CA ILE A 257 19.76 8.35 -0.16
C ILE A 257 18.53 7.87 -0.94
N LEU A 258 17.92 8.76 -1.74
CA LEU A 258 16.74 8.44 -2.56
C LEU A 258 17.07 7.52 -3.75
N THR A 259 18.21 7.71 -4.44
CA THR A 259 18.59 6.84 -5.57
C THR A 259 18.97 5.44 -5.10
N PHE A 260 19.72 5.30 -4.00
CA PHE A 260 20.00 3.99 -3.41
C PHE A 260 18.71 3.29 -2.95
N GLY A 261 17.79 4.02 -2.30
CA GLY A 261 16.48 3.47 -1.90
C GLY A 261 15.62 3.04 -3.10
N ALA A 262 15.66 3.80 -4.20
CA ALA A 262 14.96 3.47 -5.44
C ALA A 262 15.56 2.25 -6.16
N LEU A 263 16.89 2.17 -6.23
CA LEU A 263 17.61 1.10 -6.93
C LEU A 263 17.57 -0.22 -6.14
N SER A 264 17.90 -0.20 -4.85
CA SER A 264 17.75 -1.37 -3.96
C SER A 264 16.32 -1.92 -3.97
N GLY A 265 15.33 -1.02 -3.84
CA GLY A 265 13.91 -1.38 -3.90
C GLY A 265 13.49 -1.95 -5.25
N GLY A 266 14.00 -1.39 -6.36
CA GLY A 266 13.75 -1.88 -7.72
C GLY A 266 14.37 -3.26 -7.99
N ILE A 267 15.62 -3.47 -7.58
CA ILE A 267 16.33 -4.75 -7.76
C ILE A 267 15.67 -5.83 -6.90
N ALA A 268 15.48 -5.58 -5.59
CA ALA A 268 14.82 -6.52 -4.68
C ALA A 268 13.41 -6.87 -5.18
N GLN A 269 12.61 -5.88 -5.60
CA GLN A 269 11.27 -6.08 -6.16
C GLN A 269 11.30 -6.91 -7.45
N THR A 270 12.36 -6.80 -8.26
CA THR A 270 12.53 -7.59 -9.48
C THR A 270 12.81 -9.06 -9.14
N ILE A 271 13.74 -9.32 -8.22
CA ILE A 271 14.07 -10.68 -7.78
C ILE A 271 12.85 -11.41 -7.19
N VAL A 272 12.04 -10.74 -6.36
CA VAL A 272 10.84 -11.36 -5.77
C VAL A 272 9.60 -11.34 -6.68
N TYR A 273 9.67 -10.71 -7.85
CA TYR A 273 8.49 -10.49 -8.70
C TYR A 273 7.71 -11.76 -9.10
N PRO A 274 8.36 -12.92 -9.34
CA PRO A 274 7.64 -14.18 -9.59
C PRO A 274 6.64 -14.56 -8.49
N PHE A 275 6.95 -14.31 -7.22
CA PHE A 275 6.03 -14.55 -6.11
C PHE A 275 4.82 -13.61 -6.14
N ASP A 276 5.01 -12.39 -6.65
CA ASP A 276 3.96 -11.39 -6.83
C ASP A 276 2.97 -11.79 -7.96
N ILE A 277 3.45 -12.45 -9.03
CA ILE A 277 2.59 -13.14 -10.03
C ILE A 277 1.80 -14.26 -9.38
N LEU A 278 2.50 -15.19 -8.70
CA LEU A 278 1.89 -16.36 -8.09
C LEU A 278 0.80 -15.95 -7.11
N ARG A 279 1.06 -14.95 -6.26
CA ARG A 279 0.06 -14.34 -5.36
C ARG A 279 -1.23 -14.01 -6.11
N ARG A 280 -1.17 -13.22 -7.19
CA ARG A 280 -2.38 -12.81 -7.93
C ARG A 280 -3.11 -13.99 -8.55
N ARG A 281 -2.38 -14.91 -9.18
CA ARG A 281 -3.00 -16.05 -9.87
C ARG A 281 -3.67 -17.01 -8.89
N PHE A 282 -3.04 -17.29 -7.74
CA PHE A 282 -3.67 -18.03 -6.66
C PHE A 282 -4.92 -17.31 -6.11
N GLN A 283 -4.87 -15.99 -5.91
CA GLN A 283 -6.02 -15.19 -5.46
C GLN A 283 -7.25 -15.29 -6.39
N VAL A 284 -7.05 -15.55 -7.69
CA VAL A 284 -8.13 -15.63 -8.70
C VAL A 284 -8.40 -17.05 -9.21
N ALA A 285 -7.69 -18.06 -8.70
CA ALA A 285 -7.74 -19.45 -9.20
C ALA A 285 -9.12 -20.12 -9.12
N THR A 286 -10.03 -19.64 -8.27
CA THR A 286 -11.43 -20.12 -8.16
C THR A 286 -12.45 -19.12 -8.69
N LEU A 287 -12.01 -17.94 -9.15
CA LEU A 287 -12.87 -16.95 -9.75
C LEU A 287 -13.56 -17.55 -10.99
N GLN A 288 -14.86 -17.28 -11.14
CA GLN A 288 -15.70 -17.87 -12.21
C GLN A 288 -15.63 -19.41 -12.24
N GLY A 289 -15.62 -20.06 -11.06
CA GLY A 289 -15.59 -21.53 -10.95
C GLY A 289 -14.26 -22.16 -11.39
N GLY A 290 -13.18 -21.38 -11.47
CA GLY A 290 -11.87 -21.85 -11.93
C GLY A 290 -11.70 -21.83 -13.45
N LYS A 291 -12.68 -21.33 -14.21
CA LYS A 291 -12.59 -21.12 -15.67
C LYS A 291 -11.48 -20.15 -16.10
N MET A 292 -10.90 -19.38 -15.17
CA MET A 292 -9.69 -18.55 -15.40
C MET A 292 -8.42 -19.36 -15.72
N GLY A 293 -8.43 -20.70 -15.62
CA GLY A 293 -7.32 -21.57 -16.03
C GLY A 293 -6.11 -21.62 -15.08
N PHE A 294 -6.07 -20.80 -14.03
CA PHE A 294 -4.98 -20.75 -13.05
C PHE A 294 -5.09 -21.78 -11.92
N GLN A 295 -5.28 -23.05 -12.27
CA GLN A 295 -5.31 -24.14 -11.29
C GLN A 295 -3.89 -24.66 -11.05
N TYR A 296 -3.35 -24.38 -9.86
CA TYR A 296 -2.01 -24.81 -9.44
C TYR A 296 -2.08 -25.60 -8.13
N THR A 297 -1.41 -26.75 -8.10
CA THR A 297 -1.33 -27.63 -6.93
C THR A 297 -0.28 -27.14 -5.92
N SER A 298 0.86 -26.64 -6.41
CA SER A 298 1.97 -26.11 -5.61
C SER A 298 2.59 -24.87 -6.24
N ILE A 299 3.44 -24.17 -5.50
CA ILE A 299 4.25 -23.05 -6.01
C ILE A 299 5.15 -23.50 -7.16
N TRP A 300 5.74 -24.69 -7.04
CA TRP A 300 6.66 -25.20 -8.06
C TRP A 300 5.93 -25.61 -9.33
N HIS A 301 4.78 -26.27 -9.20
CA HIS A 301 3.86 -26.52 -10.32
C HIS A 301 3.37 -25.22 -10.98
N ALA A 302 3.15 -24.15 -10.21
CA ALA A 302 2.79 -22.86 -10.76
C ALA A 302 3.92 -22.24 -11.60
N ILE A 303 5.15 -22.23 -11.08
CA ILE A 303 6.31 -21.68 -11.81
C ILE A 303 6.56 -22.47 -13.10
N THR A 304 6.62 -23.81 -13.04
CA THR A 304 6.84 -24.64 -14.24
C THR A 304 5.69 -24.50 -15.24
N SER A 305 4.43 -24.47 -14.79
CA SER A 305 3.26 -24.24 -15.66
C SER A 305 3.30 -22.87 -16.36
N ILE A 306 3.76 -21.82 -15.67
CA ILE A 306 3.87 -20.47 -16.26
C ILE A 306 4.98 -20.46 -17.31
N VAL A 307 6.17 -20.99 -16.98
CA VAL A 307 7.29 -21.03 -17.93
C VAL A 307 6.93 -21.87 -19.16
N ALA A 308 6.25 -23.01 -18.99
CA ALA A 308 5.83 -23.86 -20.11
C ALA A 308 4.75 -23.23 -21.01
N LYS A 309 3.78 -22.48 -20.44
CA LYS A 309 2.63 -21.93 -21.19
C LYS A 309 2.81 -20.48 -21.66
N GLU A 310 3.74 -19.75 -21.07
CA GLU A 310 3.88 -18.28 -21.26
C GLU A 310 5.34 -17.82 -21.37
N GLY A 311 6.32 -18.74 -21.24
CA GLY A 311 7.75 -18.44 -21.18
C GLY A 311 8.18 -17.77 -19.87
N TYR A 312 9.49 -17.57 -19.72
CA TYR A 312 10.08 -16.90 -18.54
C TYR A 312 9.50 -15.50 -18.29
N LEU A 313 9.17 -14.75 -19.35
CA LEU A 313 8.54 -13.43 -19.24
C LEU A 313 7.11 -13.49 -18.65
N GLY A 314 6.46 -14.66 -18.64
CA GLY A 314 5.19 -14.88 -17.92
C GLY A 314 5.30 -14.58 -16.42
N LEU A 315 6.47 -14.83 -15.82
CA LEU A 315 6.77 -14.54 -14.41
C LEU A 315 7.01 -13.05 -14.12
N TYR A 316 7.05 -12.18 -15.14
CA TYR A 316 7.33 -10.74 -15.03
C TYR A 316 6.23 -9.85 -15.60
N LYS A 317 5.06 -10.42 -15.94
CA LYS A 317 3.91 -9.67 -16.45
C LYS A 317 3.43 -8.61 -15.45
N GLY A 318 3.46 -7.34 -15.85
CA GLY A 318 3.07 -6.22 -14.97
C GLY A 318 4.22 -5.61 -14.16
N TRP A 319 5.46 -6.10 -14.32
CA TRP A 319 6.63 -5.58 -13.62
C TRP A 319 6.87 -4.09 -13.89
N GLN A 320 6.84 -3.68 -15.16
CA GLN A 320 6.98 -2.27 -15.56
C GLN A 320 5.89 -1.39 -14.92
N ALA A 321 4.62 -1.81 -14.99
CA ALA A 321 3.51 -1.09 -14.36
C ALA A 321 3.66 -1.03 -12.82
N ASN A 322 4.28 -2.03 -12.19
CA ASN A 322 4.59 -1.95 -10.77
C ASN A 322 5.66 -0.89 -10.45
N LEU A 323 6.75 -0.83 -11.22
CA LEU A 323 7.80 0.17 -11.03
C LEU A 323 7.27 1.60 -11.22
N TRP A 324 6.54 1.83 -12.32
CA TRP A 324 5.94 3.14 -12.64
C TRP A 324 4.97 3.64 -11.56
N LYS A 325 4.37 2.72 -10.79
CA LYS A 325 3.45 3.04 -9.70
C LYS A 325 4.16 3.43 -8.40
N ILE A 326 5.37 2.93 -8.14
CA ILE A 326 6.04 3.07 -6.84
C ILE A 326 6.37 4.53 -6.54
N MET A 327 7.08 5.22 -7.45
CA MET A 327 7.55 6.58 -7.19
C MET A 327 6.41 7.60 -7.01
N PRO A 328 5.37 7.66 -7.88
CA PRO A 328 4.22 8.53 -7.65
C PRO A 328 3.45 8.19 -6.37
N SER A 329 3.35 6.91 -6.00
CA SER A 329 2.69 6.50 -4.76
C SER A 329 3.43 7.02 -3.54
N MET A 330 4.76 6.91 -3.50
CA MET A 330 5.57 7.42 -2.38
C MET A 330 5.53 8.95 -2.33
N ALA A 331 5.71 9.63 -3.46
CA ALA A 331 5.68 11.10 -3.52
C ALA A 331 4.34 11.67 -3.02
N VAL A 332 3.21 11.15 -3.52
CA VAL A 332 1.88 11.58 -3.06
C VAL A 332 1.65 11.24 -1.59
N GLN A 333 2.16 10.10 -1.10
CA GLN A 333 1.99 9.73 0.32
C GLN A 333 2.72 10.69 1.25
N TRP A 334 4.00 10.99 1.00
CA TRP A 334 4.76 11.91 1.86
C TRP A 334 4.24 13.34 1.76
N ALA A 335 4.03 13.87 0.55
CA ALA A 335 3.49 15.22 0.37
C ALA A 335 2.11 15.39 1.02
N SER A 336 1.22 14.39 0.91
CA SER A 336 -0.08 14.43 1.60
C SER A 336 0.08 14.37 3.11
N TYR A 337 0.98 13.53 3.63
CA TYR A 337 1.20 13.40 5.07
C TYR A 337 1.65 14.73 5.68
N ASP A 338 2.63 15.39 5.08
CA ASP A 338 3.17 16.66 5.56
C ASP A 338 2.14 17.80 5.49
N LEU A 339 1.38 17.89 4.39
CA LEU A 339 0.31 18.88 4.24
C LEU A 339 -0.81 18.67 5.28
N ILE A 340 -1.23 17.43 5.50
CA ILE A 340 -2.30 17.11 6.46
C ILE A 340 -1.81 17.32 7.90
N LYS A 341 -0.57 16.93 8.25
CA LYS A 341 -0.01 17.19 9.59
C LYS A 341 0.12 18.69 9.84
N LYS A 342 0.62 19.48 8.88
CA LYS A 342 0.68 20.95 9.00
C LYS A 342 -0.70 21.57 9.17
N PHE A 343 -1.70 21.13 8.41
CA PHE A 343 -3.08 21.62 8.51
C PHE A 343 -3.70 21.33 9.89
N ILE A 344 -3.63 20.10 10.38
CA ILE A 344 -4.25 19.71 11.67
C ILE A 344 -3.51 20.32 12.88
N VAL A 345 -2.20 20.52 12.79
CA VAL A 345 -1.43 21.19 13.87
C VAL A 345 -1.69 22.70 13.89
N GLY A 346 -1.91 23.32 12.73
CA GLY A 346 -2.21 24.75 12.57
C GLY A 346 -3.67 25.16 12.79
N MET A 347 -4.60 24.20 12.88
CA MET A 347 -5.98 24.39 13.36
C MET A 347 -6.04 24.63 14.87
#